data_AF-A0A958IFA3-F1
#
_entry.id   AF-A0A958IFA3-F1
#
_cell.length_a   1.000
_cell.length_b   1.000
_cell.length_c   1.000
_cell.angle_alpha   90.00
_cell.angle_beta   90.00
_cell.angle_gamma   90.00
#
_symmetry.space_group_name_H-M   'P 1'
#
loop_
_entity.id
_entity.type
_entity.pdbx_description
1 polymer ?
#
loop_
_entity_poly.entity_id
_entity_poly.type
_entity_poly.pdbx_seq_one_letter_code
_entity_poly.pdbx_strand_id
1 'polypeptide(L)'
;MLAADLVEVEFKGNRKDIYSNSDDIQLKAGDHVIVRANKGIDLGRVIKIGRLVRIKTDDKPTKIVRLATTEEEERLDEIRKDEIEASIIAKQKIEQLKLDMKLVD
;
A
#
# COMPACT_ATOMS: atom_id res chain seq x y z
N MET A 1 -19.11 -22.88 4.62
CA MET A 1 -18.54 -21.52 4.57
C MET A 1 -17.54 -21.48 3.44
N LEU A 2 -17.80 -20.70 2.39
CA LEU A 2 -16.76 -20.40 1.40
C LEU A 2 -15.64 -19.66 2.14
N ALA A 3 -14.42 -20.16 2.06
CA ALA A 3 -13.28 -19.47 2.67
C ALA A 3 -13.11 -18.13 1.93
N ALA A 4 -13.14 -17.01 2.67
CA ALA A 4 -12.89 -15.69 2.08
C ALA A 4 -11.57 -15.72 1.30
N ASP A 5 -11.58 -15.12 0.11
CA ASP A 5 -10.37 -15.03 -0.71
C ASP A 5 -9.32 -14.16 0.00
N LEU A 6 -8.08 -14.65 0.01
CA LEU A 6 -6.94 -13.90 0.52
C LEU A 6 -6.32 -13.08 -0.63
N VAL A 7 -5.88 -11.87 -0.30
CA VAL A 7 -5.36 -10.89 -1.25
C VAL A 7 -4.03 -10.36 -0.74
N GLU A 8 -3.01 -10.39 -1.59
CA GLU A 8 -1.72 -9.75 -1.33
C GLU A 8 -1.77 -8.30 -1.83
N VAL A 9 -1.52 -7.36 -0.92
CA VAL A 9 -1.56 -5.92 -1.18
C VAL A 9 -0.17 -5.34 -0.95
N GLU A 10 0.30 -4.52 -1.89
CA GLU A 10 1.58 -3.82 -1.83
C GLU A 10 1.38 -2.34 -1.50
N PHE A 11 2.27 -1.81 -0.67
CA PHE A 11 2.34 -0.43 -0.23
C PHE A 11 3.68 0.18 -0.63
N LYS A 12 3.86 1.48 -0.36
CA LYS A 12 5.15 2.16 -0.51
C LYS A 12 6.26 1.41 0.24
N GLY A 13 7.48 1.44 -0.30
CA GLY A 13 8.66 0.79 0.28
C GLY A 13 8.69 -0.73 0.09
N ASN A 14 7.97 -1.28 -0.91
CA ASN A 14 7.84 -2.72 -1.16
C ASN A 14 7.24 -3.52 0.01
N ARG A 15 6.59 -2.83 0.96
CA ARG A 15 5.87 -3.50 2.05
C ARG A 15 4.68 -4.25 1.45
N LYS A 16 4.55 -5.54 1.77
CA LYS A 16 3.47 -6.40 1.32
C LYS A 16 2.80 -7.04 2.51
N ASP A 17 1.48 -6.99 2.54
CA ASP A 17 0.67 -7.61 3.57
C ASP A 17 -0.49 -8.38 2.95
N ILE A 18 -1.02 -9.32 3.73
CA ILE A 18 -2.10 -10.21 3.33
C ILE A 18 -3.39 -9.75 3.99
N TYR A 19 -4.45 -9.63 3.18
CA TYR A 19 -5.77 -9.20 3.63
C TYR A 19 -6.86 -10.19 3.23
N SER A 20 -7.93 -10.26 4.02
CA SER A 20 -9.12 -11.03 3.71
C SER A 20 -10.12 -10.20 2.91
N ASN A 21 -10.58 -10.72 1.78
CA ASN A 21 -11.74 -10.22 1.04
C ASN A 21 -13.02 -10.92 1.54
N SER A 22 -13.43 -10.63 2.77
CA SER A 22 -14.59 -11.28 3.40
C SER A 22 -15.94 -10.86 2.82
N ASP A 23 -15.95 -9.76 2.07
CA ASP A 23 -17.16 -9.13 1.53
C ASP A 23 -17.35 -9.44 0.04
N ASP A 24 -16.57 -10.38 -0.50
CA ASP A 24 -16.60 -10.82 -1.89
C ASP A 24 -16.53 -9.65 -2.89
N ILE A 25 -15.72 -8.63 -2.57
CA ILE A 25 -15.47 -7.48 -3.43
C ILE A 25 -14.86 -7.99 -4.73
N GLN A 26 -15.39 -7.55 -5.87
CA GLN A 26 -14.83 -7.86 -7.18
C GLN A 26 -13.52 -7.09 -7.35
N LEU A 27 -12.40 -7.80 -7.21
CA LEU A 27 -11.04 -7.25 -7.27
C LEU A 27 -10.28 -7.83 -8.46
N LYS A 28 -9.39 -7.03 -9.05
CA LYS A 28 -8.39 -7.47 -10.02
C LYS A 28 -6.99 -7.01 -9.61
N ALA A 29 -5.97 -7.68 -10.12
CA ALA A 29 -4.59 -7.23 -9.95
C ALA A 29 -4.45 -5.81 -10.53
N GLY A 30 -3.82 -4.93 -9.76
CA GLY A 30 -3.63 -3.52 -10.11
C GLY A 30 -4.62 -2.56 -9.46
N ASP A 31 -5.75 -3.04 -8.91
CA ASP A 31 -6.71 -2.18 -8.20
C ASP A 31 -6.09 -1.56 -6.95
N HIS A 32 -6.43 -0.31 -6.66
CA HIS A 32 -6.19 0.28 -5.35
C HIS A 32 -7.35 -0.04 -4.41
N VAL A 33 -7.00 -0.44 -3.20
CA VAL A 33 -7.94 -0.84 -2.16
C VAL A 33 -7.63 -0.13 -0.85
N ILE A 34 -8.68 0.18 -0.11
CA ILE A 34 -8.59 0.62 1.27
C ILE A 34 -8.61 -0.60 2.17
N VAL A 35 -7.59 -0.71 3.02
CA VAL A 35 -7.43 -1.81 3.97
C VAL A 35 -7.49 -1.31 5.41
N ARG A 36 -7.81 -2.21 6.34
CA ARG A 36 -7.69 -1.92 7.77
C ARG A 36 -6.26 -2.17 8.25
N ALA A 37 -5.61 -1.12 8.76
CA ALA A 37 -4.30 -1.21 9.39
C ALA A 37 -4.43 -1.14 10.93
N ASN A 38 -3.32 -1.36 11.65
CA ASN A 38 -3.28 -1.26 13.11
C ASN A 38 -3.75 0.12 13.62
N LYS A 39 -3.54 1.17 12.83
CA LYS A 39 -3.99 2.54 13.12
C LYS A 39 -4.70 3.12 11.90
N GLY A 40 -6.03 3.04 11.89
CA GLY A 40 -6.85 3.62 10.84
C GLY A 40 -6.96 2.75 9.58
N ILE A 41 -6.88 3.41 8.43
CA ILE A 41 -6.96 2.79 7.11
C ILE A 41 -5.70 3.12 6.31
N ASP A 42 -5.38 2.25 5.36
CA ASP A 42 -4.26 2.44 4.45
C ASP A 42 -4.72 2.18 3.00
N LEU A 43 -4.06 2.81 2.04
CA LEU A 43 -4.32 2.63 0.61
C LEU A 43 -3.18 1.79 0.02
N GLY A 44 -3.52 0.61 -0.48
CA GLY A 44 -2.56 -0.29 -1.11
C GLY A 44 -3.03 -0.79 -2.46
N ARG A 45 -2.12 -1.40 -3.21
CA ARG A 45 -2.38 -1.93 -4.54
C ARG A 45 -2.45 -3.45 -4.52
N VAL A 46 -3.49 -4.02 -5.12
CA VAL A 46 -3.66 -5.48 -5.24
C VAL A 46 -2.61 -6.06 -6.18
N ILE A 47 -1.81 -7.01 -5.70
CA ILE A 47 -0.78 -7.69 -6.50
C ILE A 47 -1.18 -9.13 -6.82
N LYS A 48 -1.79 -9.86 -5.87
CA LYS A 48 -2.29 -11.24 -6.09
C LYS A 48 -3.60 -11.51 -5.36
N ILE A 49 -4.44 -12.36 -5.92
CA ILE A 49 -5.73 -12.80 -5.36
C ILE A 49 -5.76 -14.33 -5.31
N GLY A 50 -6.29 -14.91 -4.23
CA GLY A 50 -6.68 -16.33 -4.14
C GLY A 50 -5.79 -17.22 -3.26
N ARG A 51 -5.96 -18.54 -3.42
CA ARG A 51 -5.49 -19.59 -2.49
C ARG A 51 -3.97 -19.70 -2.28
N LEU A 52 -3.15 -19.07 -3.14
CA LEU A 52 -1.69 -19.09 -3.03
C LEU A 52 -1.14 -18.17 -1.91
N VAL A 53 -2.00 -17.33 -1.33
CA VAL A 53 -1.62 -16.39 -0.27
C VAL A 53 -1.60 -17.06 1.12
N ARG A 54 -2.15 -18.28 1.24
CA ARG A 54 -2.42 -19.00 2.51
C ARG A 54 -1.19 -19.53 3.27
N ILE A 55 0.03 -19.31 2.76
CA ILE A 55 1.24 -20.02 3.21
C ILE A 55 2.08 -19.21 4.23
N LYS A 56 1.74 -17.94 4.52
CA LYS A 56 2.67 -17.03 5.22
C LYS A 56 2.29 -16.51 6.61
N THR A 57 1.12 -16.80 7.17
CA THR A 57 0.68 -16.13 8.42
C THR A 57 -0.11 -17.02 9.38
N ASP A 58 0.36 -17.13 10.62
CA ASP A 58 -0.39 -17.70 11.76
C ASP A 58 -1.48 -16.73 12.29
N ASP A 59 -1.36 -15.44 11.97
CA ASP A 59 -2.31 -14.41 12.35
C ASP A 59 -3.52 -14.31 11.40
N LYS A 60 -4.67 -13.96 11.96
CA LYS A 60 -5.88 -13.68 11.17
C LYS A 60 -5.64 -12.41 10.33
N PRO A 61 -5.66 -12.49 8.99
CA PRO A 61 -5.41 -11.33 8.15
C PRO A 61 -6.49 -10.27 8.36
N THR A 62 -6.06 -9.01 8.35
CA THR A 62 -6.97 -7.85 8.40
C THR A 62 -7.81 -7.76 7.12
N LYS A 63 -8.90 -7.01 7.18
CA LYS A 63 -9.91 -6.98 6.12
C LYS A 63 -9.66 -5.89 5.06
N ILE A 64 -9.91 -6.22 3.79
CA ILE A 64 -10.13 -5.21 2.73
C ILE A 64 -11.47 -4.54 2.99
N VAL A 65 -11.47 -3.21 3.08
CA VAL A 65 -12.67 -2.42 3.36
C VAL A 65 -13.46 -2.13 2.09
N ARG A 66 -12.79 -1.66 1.02
CA ARG A 66 -13.39 -1.32 -0.28
C ARG A 66 -12.32 -1.04 -1.34
N LEU A 67 -12.75 -0.86 -2.59
CA LEU A 67 -11.96 -0.19 -3.63
C LEU A 67 -11.69 1.27 -3.24
N ALA A 68 -10.54 1.78 -3.65
CA ALA A 68 -10.23 3.21 -3.57
C ALA A 68 -11.18 4.00 -4.50
N THR A 69 -11.48 5.23 -4.13
CA THR A 69 -12.18 6.17 -5.02
C THR A 69 -11.19 6.80 -6.00
N THR A 70 -11.68 7.35 -7.10
CA THR A 70 -10.85 8.09 -8.06
C THR A 70 -10.12 9.26 -7.40
N GLU A 71 -10.79 10.01 -6.52
CA GLU A 71 -10.18 11.11 -5.77
C GLU A 71 -9.02 10.62 -4.87
N GLU A 72 -9.13 9.45 -4.27
CA GLU A 72 -8.06 8.85 -3.46
C GLU A 72 -6.87 8.41 -4.33
N GLU A 73 -7.12 7.89 -5.53
CA GLU A 73 -6.08 7.53 -6.50
C GLU A 73 -5.36 8.79 -7.02
N GLU A 74 -6.10 9.83 -7.39
CA GLU A 74 -5.55 11.11 -7.84
C GLU A 74 -4.69 11.75 -6.75
N ARG A 75 -5.21 11.78 -5.51
CA ARG A 75 -4.46 12.28 -4.36
C ARG A 75 -3.19 11.47 -4.08
N LEU A 76 -3.22 10.15 -4.27
CA LEU A 76 -2.01 9.32 -4.14
C LEU A 76 -0.95 9.71 -5.18
N ASP A 77 -1.38 9.97 -6.42
CA ASP A 77 -0.47 10.39 -7.48
C ASP A 77 0.09 11.79 -7.25
N GLU A 78 -0.69 12.72 -6.68
CA GLU A 78 -0.21 14.03 -6.22
C GLU A 78 0.84 13.89 -5.12
N ILE A 79 0.55 13.12 -4.07
CA ILE A 79 1.50 12.87 -2.97
C ILE A 79 2.82 12.28 -3.50
N ARG A 80 2.75 11.35 -4.45
CA ARG A 80 3.97 10.78 -5.07
C ARG A 80 4.79 11.81 -5.84
N LYS A 81 4.14 12.76 -6.52
CA LYS A 81 4.84 13.86 -7.22
C LYS A 81 5.52 14.79 -6.21
N ASP A 82 4.79 15.18 -5.17
CA ASP A 82 5.30 16.06 -4.11
C ASP A 82 6.48 15.41 -3.36
N GLU A 83 6.40 14.10 -3.09
CA GLU A 83 7.49 13.33 -2.49
C GLU A 83 8.77 13.35 -3.35
N ILE A 84 8.64 13.21 -4.67
CA ILE A 84 9.79 13.29 -5.59
C ILE A 84 10.41 14.68 -5.55
N GLU A 85 9.60 15.73 -5.60
CA GLU A 85 10.09 17.11 -5.52
C GLU A 85 10.78 17.40 -4.19
N ALA A 86 10.15 17.02 -3.07
CA ALA A 86 10.72 17.15 -1.74
C ALA A 86 12.06 16.39 -1.61
N SER A 87 12.17 15.19 -2.19
CA SER A 87 13.40 14.39 -2.20
C SER A 87 14.54 15.11 -2.94
N ILE A 88 14.24 15.73 -4.07
CA ILE A 88 15.22 16.50 -4.86
C ILE A 88 15.70 17.71 -4.06
N ILE A 89 14.78 18.49 -3.49
CA ILE A 89 15.11 19.68 -2.70
C ILE A 89 15.96 19.30 -1.48
N ALA A 90 15.60 18.23 -0.78
CA ALA A 90 16.35 17.74 0.38
C ALA A 90 17.78 17.34 0.00
N LYS A 91 17.97 16.61 -1.12
CA LYS A 91 19.31 16.24 -1.62
C LYS A 91 20.16 17.47 -1.96
N GLN A 92 19.57 18.45 -2.65
CA GLN A 92 20.26 19.70 -2.97
C GLN A 92 20.70 20.45 -1.71
N LYS A 93 19.87 20.47 -0.66
CA LYS A 93 20.21 21.12 0.61
C LYS A 93 21.31 20.39 1.38
N ILE A 94 21.31 19.06 1.40
CA ILE A 94 22.38 18.25 2.00
C ILE A 94 23.73 18.61 1.34
N GLU A 95 23.77 18.71 0.02
CA GLU A 95 24.97 19.08 -0.73
C GLU A 95 25.41 20.53 -0.48
N GLN A 96 24.48 21.49 -0.57
CA GLN A 96 24.76 22.91 -0.33
C GLN A 96 25.32 23.18 1.07
N LEU A 97 24.80 22.46 2.07
CA LEU A 97 25.20 22.62 3.48
C LEU A 97 26.36 21.70 3.88
N LYS A 98 26.87 20.87 2.96
CA LYS A 98 27.92 19.86 3.22
C LYS A 98 27.60 18.97 4.44
N LEU A 99 26.35 18.56 4.57
CA LEU A 99 25.93 17.69 5.67
C LEU A 99 26.40 16.25 5.40
N ASP A 100 27.05 15.64 6.39
CA ASP A 100 27.42 14.22 6.35
C ASP A 100 26.20 13.34 6.68
N MET A 101 25.27 13.25 5.73
CA MET A 101 24.05 12.45 5.87
C MET A 101 23.56 11.89 4.54
N LYS A 102 22.72 10.85 4.62
CA LYS A 102 22.03 10.25 3.47
C LYS A 102 20.54 10.45 3.62
N LEU A 103 19.89 10.93 2.55
CA LEU A 103 18.44 10.96 2.49
C LEU A 103 17.90 9.53 2.37
N VAL A 104 16.90 9.20 3.20
CA VAL A 104 16.19 7.92 3.23
C VAL A 104 14.70 8.15 2.91
N ASP A 105 14.02 7.09 2.47
CA ASP A 105 12.58 7.07 2.12
C ASP A 105 11.76 6.30 3.17
#